data_AF-A0A7C0Z3K5-F1
#
_entry.id   AF-A0A7C0Z3K5-F1
#
_cell.length_a   1.000
_cell.length_b   1.000
_cell.length_c   1.000
_cell.angle_alpha   90.00
_cell.angle_beta   90.00
_cell.angle_gamma   90.00
#
_symmetry.space_group_name_H-M   'P 1'
#
loop_
_entity.id
_entity.type
_entity.pdbx_description
1 polymer ?
#
loop_
_entity_poly.entity_id
_entity_poly.type
_entity_poly.pdbx_seq_one_letter_code
_entity_poly.pdbx_strand_id
1 'polypeptide(L)' 'MMLVKRVVLRFEPLGRRVKARVGRTVFEVARDSGVFVRSECGGKGLCGKCRVIIRGGGSVSPVSR' A
#
# COMPACT_ATOMS: atom_id res chain seq x y z
N MET A 1 -15.36 -21.73 1.78
CA MET A 1 -13.96 -21.43 2.15
C MET A 1 -13.42 -20.41 1.14
N MET A 2 -13.36 -19.11 1.48
CA MET A 2 -12.97 -18.07 0.51
C MET A 2 -11.46 -18.10 0.24
N LEU A 3 -11.06 -18.35 -1.01
CA LEU A 3 -9.68 -18.19 -1.47
C LEU A 3 -9.30 -16.71 -1.46
N VAL A 4 -8.47 -16.30 -0.50
CA VAL A 4 -8.00 -14.91 -0.38
C VAL A 4 -6.78 -14.70 -1.28
N LYS A 5 -6.96 -13.98 -2.39
CA LYS A 5 -5.85 -13.61 -3.29
C LYS A 5 -4.84 -12.72 -2.54
N ARG A 6 -3.55 -13.02 -2.68
CA ARG A 6 -2.45 -12.28 -2.03
C ARG A 6 -1.46 -11.75 -3.04
N VAL A 7 -0.80 -10.66 -2.67
CA VAL A 7 0.28 -10.01 -3.43
C VAL A 7 1.45 -9.69 -2.51
N VAL A 8 2.64 -9.51 -3.08
CA VAL A 8 3.84 -9.11 -2.33
C VAL A 8 4.20 -7.68 -2.74
N LEU A 9 4.29 -6.79 -1.76
CA LEU A 9 4.79 -5.43 -1.94
C LEU A 9 6.24 -5.38 -1.48
N ARG A 10 7.06 -4.59 -2.17
CA ARG A 10 8.42 -4.23 -1.73
C ARG A 10 8.47 -2.73 -1.55
N PHE A 11 8.73 -2.28 -0.33
CA PHE A 11 8.86 -0.88 0.00
C PHE A 11 10.33 -0.46 -0.06
N GLU A 12 10.63 0.45 -0.99
CA GLU A 12 11.94 1.08 -1.14
C GLU A 12 11.96 2.43 -0.41
N PRO A 13 13.13 2.87 0.08
CA PRO A 13 14.45 2.23 -0.01
C PRO A 13 14.71 1.14 1.05
N LEU A 14 13.73 0.87 1.92
CA LEU A 14 13.89 -0.04 3.07
C LEU A 14 14.09 -1.52 2.67
N GLY A 15 13.89 -1.91 1.41
CA GLY A 15 13.94 -3.29 0.95
C GLY A 15 12.87 -4.19 1.58
N ARG A 16 11.87 -3.62 2.27
CA ARG A 16 10.92 -4.35 3.11
C ARG A 16 9.89 -5.06 2.23
N ARG A 17 9.83 -6.39 2.32
CA ARG A 17 8.85 -7.21 1.58
C ARG A 17 7.69 -7.61 2.48
N VAL A 18 6.46 -7.35 2.04
CA VAL A 18 5.25 -7.57 2.82
C VAL A 18 4.22 -8.34 1.97
N LYS A 19 3.71 -9.45 2.50
CA LYS A 19 2.58 -10.17 1.92
C LYS A 19 1.28 -9.50 2.37
N ALA A 20 0.44 -9.11 1.42
CA ALA A 20 -0.84 -8.48 1.69
C ALA A 20 -1.99 -9.21 0.98
N ARG A 21 -3.18 -9.14 1.56
CA ARG A 21 -4.41 -9.54 0.87
C ARG A 21 -4.78 -8.48 -0.16
N VAL A 22 -5.25 -8.92 -1.32
CA VAL A 22 -5.87 -7.99 -2.30
C VAL A 22 -7.10 -7.33 -1.66
N GLY A 23 -7.29 -6.05 -1.94
CA GLY A 23 -8.36 -5.22 -1.35
C GLY A 23 -7.88 -4.29 -0.23
N ARG A 24 -6.64 -4.45 0.24
CA ARG A 24 -6.01 -3.46 1.13
C ARG A 24 -5.34 -2.36 0.33
N THR A 25 -5.36 -1.13 0.86
CA THR A 25 -4.61 -0.02 0.26
C THR A 25 -3.11 -0.16 0.55
N VAL A 26 -2.28 0.44 -0.31
CA VAL A 26 -0.82 0.46 -0.10
C VAL A 26 -0.45 1.16 1.21
N PHE A 27 -1.19 2.22 1.58
CA PHE A 27 -0.97 2.96 2.81
C PHE A 27 -1.22 2.11 4.06
N GLU A 28 -2.34 1.37 4.10
CA GLU A 28 -2.63 0.46 5.22
C GLU A 28 -1.55 -0.61 5.37
N VAL A 29 -1.14 -1.23 4.26
CA VAL A 29 -0.11 -2.27 4.28
C VAL A 29 1.24 -1.70 4.74
N ALA A 30 1.59 -0.49 4.29
CA ALA A 30 2.81 0.19 4.72
C ALA A 30 2.78 0.40 6.24
N ARG A 31 1.71 1.06 6.75
CA ARG A 31 1.54 1.38 8.17
C ARG A 31 1.61 0.13 9.06
N ASP A 32 0.84 -0.90 8.73
CA ASP A 32 0.77 -2.12 9.54
C ASP A 32 2.07 -2.94 9.49
N SER A 33 2.93 -2.69 8.51
CA SER A 33 4.24 -3.35 8.36
C SER A 33 5.42 -2.55 8.94
N GLY A 34 5.15 -1.40 9.56
CA GLY A 34 6.15 -0.50 10.13
C GLY A 34 6.82 0.42 9.10
N VAL A 35 6.27 0.52 7.88
CA VAL A 35 6.71 1.47 6.84
C VAL A 35 5.86 2.74 6.96
N PHE A 36 6.45 3.78 7.54
CA PHE A 36 5.75 5.02 7.78
C PHE A 36 5.81 5.94 6.55
N VAL A 37 4.63 6.28 6.04
CA VAL A 37 4.44 7.32 5.02
C VAL A 37 3.65 8.45 5.66
N ARG A 38 4.09 9.70 5.48
CA ARG A 38 3.40 10.87 6.04
C ARG A 38 1.93 10.88 5.62
N SER A 39 1.04 11.05 6.59
CA SER A 39 -0.40 11.13 6.35
C SER A 39 -1.06 11.98 7.42
N GLU A 40 -1.69 13.08 7.00
CA GLU A 40 -2.42 13.99 7.91
C GLU A 40 -3.90 13.59 8.01
N CYS A 41 -4.45 13.02 6.92
CA CYS A 41 -5.84 12.57 6.89
C CYS A 41 -6.04 11.10 7.31
N GLY A 42 -4.95 10.37 7.63
CA GLY A 42 -5.03 8.96 8.03
C GLY A 42 -5.46 7.99 6.92
N GLY A 43 -5.28 8.35 5.65
CA GLY A 43 -5.64 7.49 4.51
C GLY A 43 -7.02 7.77 3.88
N LYS A 44 -7.69 8.86 4.26
CA LYS A 44 -9.02 9.28 3.76
C LYS A 44 -9.02 9.96 2.37
N GLY A 45 -7.90 10.01 1.66
CA GLY A 45 -7.83 10.66 0.34
C GLY A 45 -7.77 12.20 0.33
N LEU A 46 -7.76 12.88 1.49
CA LEU A 46 -7.94 14.34 1.57
C LEU A 46 -6.65 15.17 1.41
N CYS A 47 -5.49 14.68 1.88
CA CYS A 47 -4.26 15.48 1.97
C CYS A 47 -3.20 15.17 0.90
N GLY A 48 -3.31 14.03 0.21
CA GLY A 48 -2.34 13.59 -0.80
C GLY A 48 -0.92 13.27 -0.30
N LYS A 49 -0.64 13.35 1.00
CA LYS A 49 0.72 13.18 1.57
C LYS A 49 1.23 11.74 1.52
N CYS A 50 0.33 10.76 1.46
CA CYS A 50 0.67 9.34 1.41
C CYS A 50 0.80 8.77 -0.02
N ARG A 51 0.99 9.62 -1.03
CA ARG A 51 1.19 9.19 -2.42
C ARG A 51 2.52 8.43 -2.56
N VAL A 52 2.50 7.39 -3.38
CA VAL A 52 3.66 6.54 -3.68
C VAL A 52 3.81 6.39 -5.19
N ILE A 53 5.03 6.06 -5.60
CA ILE A 53 5.34 5.72 -6.99
C ILE A 53 5.43 4.20 -7.08
N ILE A 54 4.67 3.62 -8.00
CA ILE A 54 4.74 2.18 -8.26
C ILE A 54 5.87 1.92 -9.24
N ARG A 55 6.84 1.09 -8.84
CA ARG A 55 7.94 0.62 -9.69
C ARG A 55 7.58 -0.79 -10.18
N GLY A 56 7.38 -0.94 -11.48
CA GLY A 56 6.83 -2.17 -12.10
C GLY A 56 5.31 -2.10 -12.29
N GLY A 57 4.78 -2.80 -13.29
CA GLY A 57 3.36 -2.71 -13.67
C GLY A 57 2.44 -3.75 -13.00
N GLY A 58 1.13 -3.48 -13.06
CA GLY A 58 0.10 -4.53 -13.16
C GLY A 58 -0.56 -5.06 -11.89
N SER A 59 -0.22 -4.59 -10.69
CA SER A 59 -0.74 -5.17 -9.43
C SER A 59 -1.50 -4.20 -8.52
N VAL A 60 -1.74 -2.97 -8.96
CA VAL A 60 -2.48 -1.96 -8.18
C VAL A 60 -3.74 -1.53 -8.92
N SER A 61 -4.77 -1.21 -8.15
CA SER A 61 -5.93 -0.47 -8.66
C SER A 61 -5.53 0.99 -8.94
N PRO A 62 -6.40 1.76 -9.60
CA PRO A 62 -6.32 3.22 -9.57
C PRO A 62 -6.27 3.74 -8.13
N VAL A 63 -5.76 4.97 -7.98
CA VAL A 63 -5.71 5.65 -6.68
C VAL A 63 -7.13 5.74 -6.12
N SER A 64 -7.31 5.26 -4.90
CA SER A 64 -8.55 5.42 -4.14
C SER A 64 -8.81 6.92 -3.95
N ARG A 65 -9.96 7.41 -4.44
CA ARG A 65 -10.38 8.79 -4.30
C ARG A 65 -11.08 9.02 -2.96
#